data_AF-A0A8T4JMT7-F1
#
_entry.id   AF-A0A8T4JMT7-F1
#
_cell.length_a   1.000
_cell.length_b   1.000
_cell.length_c   1.000
_cell.angle_alpha   90.00
_cell.angle_beta   90.00
_cell.angle_gamma   90.00
#
_symmetry.space_group_name_H-M   'P 1'
#
loop_
_entity.id
_entity.type
_entity.pdbx_description
1 polymer ?
#
loop_
_entity_poly.entity_id
_entity_poly.type
_entity_poly.pdbx_seq_one_letter_code
_entity_poly.pdbx_strand_id
1 'polypeptide(L)'
;KEIVPGFETDPEKINVLGEMVEEGLGILRKVESPKTYVPLQNFVLDKTAETFGNVATTSWEKFKDKAPIINIENPPAGGGLSRGQDLKDVVVKSRKVLQTNLIKKGMSESEAKKISEKMIGATWDVGHINMLRKKGYSEADVVKETEIVAPYVKHVHLSDNFGLDHTELPMGMGNVPIKEIMEKLGEQGFEGKKIIEAGNWWQHFAEHGGGNPFKPSIEGMDSPIYGMKNGYSWSQSDIYAGYYSGLGPINPAVHHNVYGSGFSNLPVELGGEMPGQQSRFSGAPNQ
;
A
#
# COMPACT_ATOMS: atom_id res chain seq x y z
N LYS A 1 48.90 29.29 -17.01
CA LYS A 1 49.62 30.28 -17.83
C LYS A 1 48.74 31.53 -17.88
N GLU A 2 49.22 32.70 -17.42
CA GLU A 2 48.45 33.94 -17.55
C GLU A 2 48.43 34.37 -19.03
N ILE A 3 47.24 34.61 -19.57
CA ILE A 3 47.05 35.08 -20.94
C ILE A 3 47.06 36.60 -20.90
N VAL A 4 48.04 37.21 -21.54
CA VAL A 4 48.19 38.67 -21.62
C VAL A 4 47.69 39.14 -22.99
N PRO A 5 46.91 40.23 -23.10
CA PRO A 5 46.43 40.73 -24.39
C PRO A 5 47.58 41.06 -25.37
N GLY A 6 47.41 40.72 -26.66
CA GLY A 6 48.40 40.99 -27.72
C GLY A 6 49.47 39.90 -27.90
N PHE A 7 49.30 38.76 -27.23
CA PHE A 7 50.19 37.60 -27.33
C PHE A 7 50.13 36.91 -28.71
N GLU A 8 48.99 37.02 -29.38
CA GLU A 8 48.67 36.42 -30.68
C GLU A 8 49.34 37.11 -31.89
N THR A 9 49.92 38.30 -31.70
CA THR A 9 50.60 39.07 -32.75
C THR A 9 52.13 39.07 -32.63
N ASP A 10 52.68 38.40 -31.60
CA ASP A 10 54.11 38.33 -31.29
C ASP A 10 54.77 37.13 -32.02
N PRO A 11 55.64 37.35 -33.03
CA PRO A 11 56.27 36.27 -33.80
C PRO A 11 57.14 35.33 -32.95
N GLU A 12 57.70 35.83 -31.85
CA GLU A 12 58.57 35.02 -30.97
C GLU A 12 57.76 34.01 -30.13
N LYS A 13 56.44 34.20 -30.05
CA LYS A 13 55.53 33.38 -29.22
C LYS A 13 54.69 32.39 -30.03
N ILE A 14 54.98 32.25 -31.33
CA ILE A 14 54.22 31.39 -32.24
C ILE A 14 54.16 29.92 -31.78
N ASN A 15 55.23 29.40 -31.16
CA ASN A 15 55.27 28.04 -30.64
C ASN A 15 54.32 27.86 -29.43
N VAL A 16 54.26 28.86 -28.56
CA VAL A 16 53.40 28.83 -27.36
C VAL A 16 51.93 29.04 -27.75
N LEU A 17 51.65 29.84 -28.79
CA LEU A 17 50.33 29.91 -29.41
C LEU A 17 49.93 28.55 -30.01
N GLY A 18 50.84 27.87 -30.70
CA GLY A 18 50.64 26.52 -31.23
C GLY A 18 50.27 25.51 -30.13
N GLU A 19 51.02 25.48 -29.03
CA GLU A 19 50.72 24.63 -27.86
C GLU A 19 49.33 24.92 -27.28
N MET A 20 48.95 26.18 -27.15
CA MET A 20 47.64 26.55 -26.61
C MET A 20 46.50 26.19 -27.55
N VAL A 21 46.70 26.30 -28.87
CA VAL A 21 45.72 25.85 -29.87
C VAL A 21 45.59 24.33 -29.83
N GLU A 22 46.68 23.59 -29.73
CA GLU A 22 46.65 22.13 -29.60
C GLU A 22 46.00 21.69 -28.28
N GLU A 23 46.28 22.36 -27.17
CA GLU A 23 45.65 22.12 -25.88
C GLU A 23 44.15 22.42 -25.93
N GLY A 24 43.76 23.57 -26.50
CA GLY A 24 42.37 23.96 -26.69
C GLY A 24 41.60 22.98 -27.59
N LEU A 25 42.20 22.56 -28.71
CA LEU A 25 41.63 21.52 -29.58
C LEU A 25 41.57 20.16 -28.87
N GLY A 26 42.55 19.84 -28.03
CA GLY A 26 42.57 18.64 -27.20
C GLY A 26 41.45 18.62 -26.15
N ILE A 27 41.16 19.76 -25.54
CA ILE A 27 40.02 19.94 -24.63
C ILE A 27 38.71 19.78 -25.40
N LEU A 28 38.54 20.50 -26.52
CA LEU A 28 37.33 20.44 -27.34
C LEU A 28 37.05 19.03 -27.89
N ARG A 29 38.08 18.28 -28.26
CA ARG A 29 37.97 16.87 -28.68
C ARG A 29 37.54 15.92 -27.55
N LYS A 30 37.79 16.29 -26.29
CA LYS A 30 37.37 15.52 -25.10
C LYS A 30 35.99 15.91 -24.59
N VAL A 31 35.41 17.02 -25.08
CA VAL A 31 34.04 17.39 -24.73
C VAL A 31 33.09 16.45 -25.47
N GLU A 32 32.45 15.54 -24.73
CA GLU A 32 31.36 14.73 -25.27
C GLU A 32 30.27 15.66 -25.83
N SER A 33 29.76 15.36 -27.03
CA SER A 33 28.63 16.09 -27.58
C SER A 33 27.45 16.04 -26.61
N PRO A 34 26.68 17.14 -26.44
CA PRO A 34 25.52 17.15 -25.55
C PRO A 34 24.58 15.99 -25.88
N LYS A 35 24.34 15.12 -24.90
CA LYS A 35 23.40 14.01 -25.06
C LYS A 35 21.98 14.56 -25.01
N THR A 36 21.35 14.69 -26.18
CA THR A 36 19.97 15.16 -26.33
C THR A 36 18.94 14.07 -26.06
N TYR A 37 19.37 12.80 -26.03
CA TYR A 37 18.52 11.63 -25.80
C TYR A 37 19.08 10.78 -24.66
N VAL A 38 18.17 10.25 -23.86
CA VAL A 38 18.46 9.34 -22.76
C VAL A 38 17.31 8.32 -22.71
N PRO A 39 17.56 7.05 -22.32
CA PRO A 39 16.48 6.10 -22.10
C PRO A 39 15.44 6.66 -21.12
N LEU A 40 14.16 6.54 -21.44
CA LEU A 40 13.07 7.08 -20.61
C LEU A 40 13.16 6.60 -19.16
N GLN A 41 13.51 5.32 -18.96
CA GLN A 41 13.70 4.75 -17.63
C GLN A 41 14.76 5.50 -16.83
N ASN A 42 15.92 5.80 -17.44
CA ASN A 42 17.00 6.54 -16.77
C ASN A 42 16.56 7.95 -16.44
N PHE A 43 15.90 8.63 -17.39
CA PHE A 43 15.37 9.98 -17.15
C PHE A 43 14.38 10.02 -16.01
N VAL A 44 13.38 9.14 -16.02
CA VAL A 44 12.33 9.07 -14.99
C VAL A 44 12.95 8.73 -13.64
N LEU A 45 13.84 7.74 -13.59
CA LEU A 45 14.54 7.34 -12.38
C LEU A 45 15.36 8.49 -11.78
N ASP A 46 16.16 9.17 -12.60
CA ASP A 46 17.04 10.26 -12.13
C ASP A 46 16.22 11.48 -11.67
N LYS A 47 15.17 11.87 -12.42
CA LYS A 47 14.32 13.00 -12.07
C LYS A 47 13.44 12.72 -10.85
N THR A 48 12.94 11.51 -10.73
CA THR A 48 12.19 11.07 -9.54
C THR A 48 13.10 11.07 -8.32
N ALA A 49 14.31 10.51 -8.46
CA ALA A 49 15.28 10.45 -7.37
C ALA A 49 15.71 11.84 -6.90
N GLU A 50 16.00 12.75 -7.84
CA GLU A 50 16.31 14.15 -7.59
C GLU A 50 15.19 14.86 -6.84
N THR A 51 13.94 14.66 -7.29
CA THR A 51 12.76 15.28 -6.68
C THR A 51 12.61 14.85 -5.21
N PHE A 52 12.57 13.54 -4.94
CA PHE A 52 12.42 13.06 -3.56
C PHE A 52 13.62 13.41 -2.68
N GLY A 53 14.85 13.35 -3.22
CA GLY A 53 16.05 13.76 -2.50
C GLY A 53 16.02 15.24 -2.11
N ASN A 54 15.55 16.12 -3.00
CA ASN A 54 15.44 17.56 -2.75
C ASN A 54 14.29 17.88 -1.77
N VAL A 55 13.16 17.18 -1.86
CA VAL A 55 12.07 17.30 -0.86
C VAL A 55 12.57 16.85 0.51
N ALA A 56 13.28 15.73 0.59
CA ALA A 56 13.87 15.25 1.84
C ALA A 56 14.90 16.23 2.41
N THR A 57 15.72 16.83 1.55
CA THR A 57 16.71 17.86 1.92
C THR A 57 16.02 19.06 2.55
N THR A 58 15.02 19.62 1.86
CA THR A 58 14.22 20.76 2.35
C THR A 58 13.52 20.43 3.66
N SER A 59 12.93 19.23 3.76
CA SER A 59 12.25 18.73 4.96
C SER A 59 13.21 18.63 6.15
N TRP A 60 14.39 18.04 5.96
CA TRP A 60 15.42 17.94 6.99
C TRP A 60 15.91 19.31 7.45
N GLU A 61 16.10 20.25 6.52
CA GLU A 61 16.54 21.60 6.87
C GLU A 61 15.54 22.33 7.76
N LYS A 62 14.25 22.18 7.46
CA LYS A 62 13.18 22.83 8.20
C LYS A 62 12.89 22.17 9.55
N PHE A 63 12.91 20.84 9.60
CA PHE A 63 12.36 20.09 10.74
C PHE A 63 13.39 19.25 11.49
N LYS A 64 14.59 19.04 10.94
CA LYS A 64 15.68 18.24 11.51
C LYS A 64 15.15 16.88 11.98
N ASP A 65 15.38 16.52 13.23
CA ASP A 65 14.95 15.23 13.78
C ASP A 65 13.43 14.98 13.74
N LYS A 66 12.62 16.04 13.61
CA LYS A 66 11.16 16.00 13.46
C LYS A 66 10.70 15.93 12.00
N ALA A 67 11.63 15.85 11.04
CA ALA A 67 11.28 15.78 9.64
C ALA A 67 10.42 14.54 9.34
N PRO A 68 9.34 14.69 8.56
CA PRO A 68 8.57 13.54 8.10
C PRO A 68 9.43 12.60 7.26
N ILE A 69 9.17 11.31 7.42
CA ILE A 69 9.72 10.26 6.57
C ILE A 69 8.95 10.29 5.24
N ILE A 70 9.69 10.20 4.14
CA ILE A 70 9.16 10.10 2.79
C ILE A 70 9.18 8.62 2.42
N ASN A 71 8.00 8.05 2.21
CA ASN A 71 7.84 6.71 1.69
C ASN A 71 7.37 6.81 0.25
N ILE A 72 8.19 6.31 -0.66
CA ILE A 72 7.92 6.31 -2.09
C ILE A 72 7.14 5.03 -2.40
N GLU A 73 6.05 5.16 -3.13
CA GLU A 73 5.16 4.03 -3.44
C GLU A 73 5.41 3.52 -4.85
N ASN A 74 5.31 2.20 -5.04
CA ASN A 74 5.26 1.60 -6.38
C ASN A 74 3.90 1.92 -7.03
N PRO A 75 3.85 2.55 -8.21
CA PRO A 75 2.59 2.74 -8.92
C PRO A 75 2.04 1.42 -9.48
N PRO A 76 0.75 1.38 -9.86
CA PRO A 76 0.14 0.25 -10.57
C PRO A 76 0.97 -0.25 -11.75
N ALA A 77 0.96 -1.56 -12.00
CA ALA A 77 1.69 -2.16 -13.11
C ALA A 77 1.32 -1.52 -14.46
N GLY A 78 2.36 -1.10 -15.20
CA GLY A 78 2.20 -0.32 -16.44
C GLY A 78 2.45 1.18 -16.24
N GLY A 79 2.43 1.67 -15.00
CA GLY A 79 3.10 2.92 -14.62
C GLY A 79 4.62 2.78 -14.67
N GLY A 80 5.32 3.90 -14.87
CA GLY A 80 6.78 3.94 -14.76
C GLY A 80 7.21 3.65 -13.33
N LEU A 81 8.28 2.87 -13.16
CA LEU A 81 8.85 2.50 -11.85
C LEU A 81 7.96 1.59 -10.97
N SER A 82 7.17 0.70 -11.57
CA SER A 82 6.18 -0.15 -10.87
C SER A 82 6.74 -1.43 -10.23
N ARG A 83 8.01 -1.79 -10.49
CA ARG A 83 8.62 -3.02 -9.97
C ARG A 83 9.36 -2.80 -8.65
N GLY A 84 9.61 -3.88 -7.91
CA GLY A 84 10.42 -3.85 -6.70
C GLY A 84 11.85 -3.37 -6.97
N GLN A 85 12.43 -3.81 -8.09
CA GLN A 85 13.75 -3.31 -8.52
C GLN A 85 13.73 -1.80 -8.83
N ASP A 86 12.70 -1.30 -9.51
CA ASP A 86 12.58 0.11 -9.80
C ASP A 86 12.45 0.95 -8.53
N LEU A 87 11.59 0.53 -7.60
CA LEU A 87 11.36 1.24 -6.35
C LEU A 87 12.62 1.25 -5.48
N LYS A 88 13.34 0.12 -5.40
CA LYS A 88 14.66 0.05 -4.77
C LYS A 88 15.62 1.08 -5.36
N ASP A 89 15.73 1.14 -6.68
CA ASP A 89 16.67 2.04 -7.35
C ASP A 89 16.32 3.50 -7.10
N VAL A 90 15.03 3.85 -7.10
CA VAL A 90 14.55 5.19 -6.75
C VAL A 90 14.93 5.52 -5.31
N VAL A 91 14.64 4.65 -4.34
CA VAL A 91 14.96 4.90 -2.93
C VAL A 91 16.47 5.09 -2.74
N VAL A 92 17.29 4.22 -3.31
CA VAL A 92 18.76 4.29 -3.19
C VAL A 92 19.30 5.58 -3.81
N LYS A 93 18.85 5.94 -5.01
CA LYS A 93 19.28 7.18 -5.66
C LYS A 93 18.80 8.42 -4.92
N SER A 94 17.56 8.45 -4.44
CA SER A 94 17.04 9.55 -3.61
C SER A 94 17.83 9.72 -2.32
N ARG A 95 18.18 8.62 -1.64
CA ARG A 95 19.08 8.65 -0.48
C ARG A 95 20.42 9.26 -0.83
N LYS A 96 21.01 8.91 -1.98
CA LYS A 96 22.29 9.47 -2.42
C LYS A 96 22.22 10.97 -2.73
N VAL A 97 21.14 11.44 -3.32
CA VAL A 97 20.89 12.88 -3.55
C VAL A 97 20.84 13.62 -2.21
N LEU A 98 20.05 13.12 -1.25
CA LEU A 98 19.97 13.70 0.10
C LEU A 98 21.34 13.70 0.78
N GLN A 99 22.05 12.57 0.78
CA GLN A 99 23.40 12.48 1.37
C GLN A 99 24.34 13.54 0.79
N THR A 100 24.36 13.67 -0.54
CA THR A 100 25.21 14.62 -1.24
C THR A 100 24.88 16.06 -0.84
N ASN A 101 23.59 16.39 -0.75
CA ASN A 101 23.14 17.72 -0.34
C ASN A 101 23.52 18.04 1.11
N LEU A 102 23.38 17.06 2.02
CA LEU A 102 23.76 17.24 3.44
C LEU A 102 25.27 17.38 3.62
N ILE A 103 26.07 16.58 2.90
CA ILE A 103 27.53 16.66 2.93
C ILE A 103 28.02 18.02 2.42
N LYS A 104 27.44 18.52 1.32
CA LYS A 104 27.72 19.89 0.81
C LYS A 104 27.40 20.98 1.83
N LYS A 105 26.55 20.69 2.81
CA LYS A 105 26.18 21.60 3.92
C LYS A 105 27.01 21.35 5.19
N GLY A 106 28.10 20.59 5.10
CA GLY A 106 29.06 20.38 6.18
C GLY A 106 28.78 19.16 7.07
N MET A 107 27.81 18.31 6.71
CA MET A 107 27.53 17.08 7.44
C MET A 107 28.55 15.98 7.13
N SER A 108 28.89 15.16 8.12
CA SER A 108 29.74 13.98 7.88
C SER A 108 29.03 12.95 7.00
N GLU A 109 29.79 12.18 6.22
CA GLU A 109 29.23 11.14 5.35
C GLU A 109 28.45 10.08 6.15
N SER A 110 28.96 9.68 7.31
CA SER A 110 28.30 8.71 8.19
C SER A 110 26.95 9.22 8.70
N GLU A 111 26.88 10.48 9.11
CA GLU A 111 25.65 11.10 9.60
C GLU A 111 24.64 11.29 8.47
N ALA A 112 25.09 11.79 7.31
CA ALA A 112 24.27 11.96 6.12
C ALA A 112 23.67 10.63 5.65
N LYS A 113 24.45 9.55 5.69
CA LYS A 113 23.98 8.19 5.39
C LYS A 113 22.86 7.77 6.35
N LYS A 114 23.09 7.87 7.66
CA LYS A 114 22.10 7.52 8.69
C LYS A 114 20.79 8.31 8.54
N ILE A 115 20.88 9.61 8.27
CA ILE A 115 19.70 10.46 8.04
C ILE A 115 18.97 10.03 6.78
N SER A 116 19.69 9.76 5.69
CA SER A 116 19.04 9.33 4.44
C SER A 116 18.30 8.00 4.57
N GLU A 117 18.87 7.02 5.29
CA GLU A 117 18.24 5.74 5.57
C GLU A 117 17.03 5.87 6.48
N LYS A 118 17.07 6.81 7.44
CA LYS A 118 15.92 7.14 8.29
C LYS A 118 14.79 7.80 7.48
N MET A 119 15.12 8.81 6.67
CA MET A 119 14.15 9.72 6.05
C MET A 119 13.49 9.17 4.79
N ILE A 120 14.17 8.32 4.01
CA ILE A 120 13.64 7.87 2.72
C ILE A 120 13.49 6.36 2.75
N GLY A 121 12.29 5.87 2.48
CA GLY A 121 11.99 4.45 2.32
C GLY A 121 10.92 4.23 1.27
N ALA A 122 10.37 3.02 1.29
CA ALA A 122 9.31 2.59 0.39
C ALA A 122 7.99 2.35 1.15
N THR A 123 6.89 2.76 0.52
CA THR A 123 5.58 2.13 0.72
C THR A 123 5.48 1.01 -0.30
N TRP A 124 5.26 -0.20 0.16
CA TRP A 124 5.00 -1.33 -0.74
C TRP A 124 3.50 -1.58 -0.83
N ASP A 125 2.91 -1.27 -1.98
CA ASP A 125 1.53 -1.62 -2.27
C ASP A 125 1.45 -3.00 -2.91
N VAL A 126 0.82 -3.91 -2.19
CA VAL A 126 0.70 -5.33 -2.57
C VAL A 126 -0.30 -5.56 -3.69
N GLY A 127 -1.30 -4.68 -3.83
CA GLY A 127 -2.26 -4.72 -4.92
C GLY A 127 -1.63 -4.27 -6.24
N HIS A 128 -0.86 -3.18 -6.23
CA HIS A 128 -0.15 -2.65 -7.38
C HIS A 128 0.82 -3.65 -7.98
N ILE A 129 1.61 -4.33 -7.14
CA ILE A 129 2.57 -5.31 -7.64
C ILE A 129 1.89 -6.56 -8.21
N ASN A 130 0.76 -6.98 -7.64
CA ASN A 130 0.00 -8.12 -8.16
C ASN A 130 -0.54 -7.87 -9.59
N MET A 131 -0.71 -6.62 -10.00
CA MET A 131 -1.10 -6.27 -11.38
C MET A 131 -0.04 -6.63 -12.44
N LEU A 132 1.19 -6.99 -12.05
CA LEU A 132 2.16 -7.57 -12.98
C LEU A 132 1.64 -8.87 -13.62
N ARG A 133 0.70 -9.58 -12.97
CA ARG A 133 0.09 -10.80 -13.51
C ARG A 133 -0.63 -10.56 -14.83
N LYS A 134 -1.25 -9.39 -15.02
CA LYS A 134 -1.81 -8.96 -16.32
C LYS A 134 -0.79 -8.89 -17.45
N LYS A 135 0.50 -8.77 -17.12
CA LYS A 135 1.63 -8.75 -18.06
C LYS A 135 2.31 -10.12 -18.21
N GLY A 136 1.71 -11.18 -17.68
CA GLY A 136 2.21 -12.56 -17.80
C GLY A 136 3.17 -12.99 -16.70
N TYR A 137 3.31 -12.22 -15.62
CA TYR A 137 4.12 -12.59 -14.46
C TYR A 137 3.41 -13.63 -13.61
N SER A 138 4.17 -14.55 -13.04
CA SER A 138 3.64 -15.52 -12.08
C SER A 138 3.52 -14.90 -10.69
N GLU A 139 2.78 -15.56 -9.81
CA GLU A 139 2.73 -15.22 -8.38
C GLU A 139 4.12 -15.25 -7.73
N ALA A 140 4.96 -16.23 -8.11
CA ALA A 140 6.32 -16.33 -7.64
C ALA A 140 7.18 -15.12 -8.06
N ASP A 141 6.95 -14.58 -9.26
CA ASP A 141 7.63 -13.36 -9.69
C ASP A 141 7.20 -12.14 -8.86
N VAL A 142 5.91 -12.03 -8.51
CA VAL A 142 5.39 -10.97 -7.63
C VAL A 142 6.02 -11.04 -6.24
N VAL A 143 6.13 -12.23 -5.66
CA VAL A 143 6.81 -12.44 -4.37
C VAL A 143 8.30 -12.09 -4.47
N LYS A 144 8.96 -12.46 -5.58
CA LYS A 144 10.37 -12.12 -5.81
C LYS A 144 10.62 -10.61 -5.88
N GLU A 145 9.74 -9.83 -6.49
CA GLU A 145 9.84 -8.37 -6.49
C GLU A 145 9.76 -7.79 -5.06
N THR A 146 8.98 -8.43 -4.17
CA THR A 146 8.92 -8.06 -2.74
C THR A 146 10.27 -8.29 -2.06
N GLU A 147 10.93 -9.42 -2.29
CA GLU A 147 12.25 -9.71 -1.71
C GLU A 147 13.29 -8.64 -2.05
N ILE A 148 13.24 -8.11 -3.28
CA ILE A 148 14.18 -7.10 -3.78
C ILE A 148 14.04 -5.79 -3.00
N VAL A 149 12.80 -5.36 -2.73
CA VAL A 149 12.52 -4.06 -2.11
C VAL A 149 12.42 -4.13 -0.59
N ALA A 150 12.21 -5.32 0.00
CA ALA A 150 12.00 -5.54 1.42
C ALA A 150 12.94 -4.75 2.36
N PRO A 151 14.27 -4.66 2.13
CA PRO A 151 15.18 -3.90 3.00
C PRO A 151 14.92 -2.39 3.05
N TYR A 152 14.09 -1.86 2.15
CA TYR A 152 13.79 -0.44 1.99
C TYR A 152 12.37 -0.10 2.44
N VAL A 153 11.52 -1.10 2.69
CA VAL A 153 10.11 -0.92 3.04
C VAL A 153 9.97 -0.42 4.47
N LYS A 154 9.20 0.67 4.63
CA LYS A 154 8.84 1.26 5.93
C LYS A 154 7.33 1.29 6.15
N HIS A 155 6.56 1.09 5.08
CA HIS A 155 5.12 1.12 5.08
C HIS A 155 4.57 0.12 4.07
N VAL A 156 3.40 -0.45 4.34
CA VAL A 156 2.71 -1.36 3.41
C VAL A 156 1.27 -0.91 3.24
N HIS A 157 0.83 -0.83 2.00
CA HIS A 157 -0.59 -0.76 1.67
C HIS A 157 -1.10 -2.18 1.43
N LEU A 158 -2.20 -2.50 2.10
CA LEU A 158 -2.85 -3.81 2.04
C LEU A 158 -4.15 -3.65 1.28
N SER A 159 -4.17 -4.21 0.08
CA SER A 159 -5.33 -4.27 -0.80
C SER A 159 -5.32 -5.59 -1.53
N ASP A 160 -6.46 -6.02 -2.04
CA ASP A 160 -6.56 -7.24 -2.85
C ASP A 160 -7.11 -6.93 -4.25
N ASN A 161 -6.77 -7.79 -5.21
CA ASN A 161 -7.27 -7.76 -6.58
C ASN A 161 -6.98 -9.10 -7.26
N PHE A 162 -7.42 -9.23 -8.51
CA PHE A 162 -7.23 -10.45 -9.31
C PHE A 162 -5.97 -10.43 -10.18
N GLY A 163 -5.09 -9.45 -9.99
CA GLY A 163 -3.87 -9.23 -10.78
C GLY A 163 -4.11 -8.52 -12.11
N LEU A 164 -5.27 -7.88 -12.28
CA LEU A 164 -5.70 -7.23 -13.53
C LEU A 164 -5.75 -5.72 -13.41
N ASP A 165 -6.69 -5.22 -12.61
CA ASP A 165 -6.94 -3.80 -12.42
C ASP A 165 -6.83 -3.45 -10.94
N HIS A 166 -6.65 -2.16 -10.66
CA HIS A 166 -6.51 -1.64 -9.31
C HIS A 166 -7.89 -1.52 -8.63
N THR A 167 -8.46 -2.67 -8.27
CA THR A 167 -9.83 -2.76 -7.74
C THR A 167 -9.94 -2.47 -6.25
N GLU A 168 -8.83 -2.52 -5.51
CA GLU A 168 -8.77 -2.27 -4.06
C GLU A 168 -9.82 -3.06 -3.26
N LEU A 169 -9.85 -4.38 -3.44
CA LEU A 169 -10.75 -5.25 -2.71
C LEU A 169 -10.27 -5.44 -1.25
N PRO A 170 -11.19 -5.75 -0.33
CA PRO A 170 -10.85 -6.28 0.99
C PRO A 170 -9.92 -7.49 0.89
N MET A 171 -9.04 -7.66 1.87
CA MET A 171 -8.03 -8.71 1.87
C MET A 171 -8.67 -10.11 1.86
N GLY A 172 -8.17 -11.00 1.00
CA GLY A 172 -8.67 -12.37 0.86
C GLY A 172 -9.84 -12.51 -0.11
N MET A 173 -10.31 -11.43 -0.73
CA MET A 173 -11.32 -11.50 -1.80
C MET A 173 -10.70 -11.68 -3.19
N GLY A 174 -9.41 -11.45 -3.34
CA GLY A 174 -8.68 -11.57 -4.59
C GLY A 174 -7.67 -12.71 -4.57
N ASN A 175 -6.53 -12.48 -5.22
CA ASN A 175 -5.46 -13.46 -5.35
C ASN A 175 -4.07 -12.84 -5.13
N VAL A 176 -3.98 -11.71 -4.43
CA VAL A 176 -2.70 -11.18 -4.01
C VAL A 176 -2.06 -12.18 -3.02
N PRO A 177 -0.79 -12.59 -3.19
CA PRO A 177 -0.10 -13.49 -2.27
C PRO A 177 0.34 -12.74 -1.00
N ILE A 178 -0.63 -12.18 -0.26
CA ILE A 178 -0.39 -11.29 0.89
C ILE A 178 0.42 -12.02 1.95
N LYS A 179 0.12 -13.30 2.22
CA LYS A 179 0.81 -14.08 3.24
C LYS A 179 2.30 -14.21 2.91
N GLU A 180 2.62 -14.65 1.70
CA GLU A 180 3.98 -14.84 1.22
C GLU A 180 4.74 -13.51 1.19
N ILE A 181 4.10 -12.44 0.71
CA ILE A 181 4.67 -11.08 0.73
C ILE A 181 5.01 -10.67 2.16
N MET A 182 4.08 -10.84 3.11
CA MET A 182 4.28 -10.47 4.50
C MET A 182 5.35 -11.30 5.19
N GLU A 183 5.48 -12.59 4.86
CA GLU A 183 6.56 -13.45 5.32
C GLU A 183 7.92 -12.92 4.83
N LYS A 184 8.05 -12.57 3.54
CA LYS A 184 9.29 -11.98 2.98
C LYS A 184 9.67 -10.64 3.58
N LEU A 185 8.69 -9.79 3.85
CA LEU A 185 8.92 -8.53 4.57
C LEU A 185 9.36 -8.80 6.01
N GLY A 186 8.72 -9.76 6.69
CA GLY A 186 9.03 -10.17 8.06
C GLY A 186 10.44 -10.75 8.22
N GLU A 187 10.90 -11.55 7.26
CA GLU A 187 12.28 -12.09 7.19
C GLU A 187 13.35 -10.97 7.19
N GLN A 188 13.01 -9.78 6.66
CA GLN A 188 13.88 -8.60 6.68
C GLN A 188 13.67 -7.68 7.90
N GLY A 189 12.91 -8.14 8.90
CA GLY A 189 12.66 -7.38 10.12
C GLY A 189 11.65 -6.24 9.94
N PHE A 190 10.74 -6.34 8.97
CA PHE A 190 9.70 -5.32 8.78
C PHE A 190 8.71 -5.31 9.94
N GLU A 191 8.76 -4.26 10.76
CA GLU A 191 7.78 -3.96 11.82
C GLU A 191 6.94 -2.72 11.49
N GLY A 192 7.00 -2.26 10.23
CA GLY A 192 6.39 -1.01 9.81
C GLY A 192 4.86 -1.01 9.87
N LYS A 193 4.30 0.20 9.76
CA LYS A 193 2.86 0.44 9.70
C LYS A 193 2.27 -0.17 8.44
N LYS A 194 1.04 -0.65 8.57
CA LYS A 194 0.25 -1.26 7.50
C LYS A 194 -1.06 -0.52 7.45
N ILE A 195 -1.50 -0.12 6.26
CA ILE A 195 -2.79 0.55 6.05
C ILE A 195 -3.59 -0.29 5.07
N ILE A 196 -4.87 -0.48 5.36
CA ILE A 196 -5.79 -1.15 4.44
C ILE A 196 -6.27 -0.12 3.42
N GLU A 197 -6.09 -0.43 2.14
CA GLU A 197 -6.57 0.36 1.02
C GLU A 197 -7.69 -0.40 0.31
N ALA A 198 -8.92 0.01 0.62
CA ALA A 198 -10.14 -0.55 0.04
C ALA A 198 -11.10 0.59 -0.36
N GLY A 199 -10.55 1.68 -0.91
CA GLY A 199 -11.28 2.91 -1.20
C GLY A 199 -12.35 2.69 -2.27
N ASN A 200 -11.96 2.06 -3.38
CA ASN A 200 -12.90 1.72 -4.47
C ASN A 200 -14.01 0.78 -3.99
N TRP A 201 -13.67 -0.23 -3.19
CA TRP A 201 -14.67 -1.15 -2.64
C TRP A 201 -15.64 -0.44 -1.70
N TRP A 202 -15.12 0.37 -0.78
CA TRP A 202 -15.92 1.16 0.15
C TRP A 202 -16.94 2.05 -0.59
N GLN A 203 -16.52 2.68 -1.68
CA GLN A 203 -17.38 3.55 -2.49
C GLN A 203 -18.57 2.79 -3.11
N HIS A 204 -18.38 1.54 -3.50
CA HIS A 204 -19.36 0.80 -4.32
C HIS A 204 -20.20 -0.23 -3.55
N PHE A 205 -19.72 -0.77 -2.44
CA PHE A 205 -20.31 -1.94 -1.79
C PHE A 205 -20.90 -1.68 -0.40
N ALA A 206 -20.78 -0.48 0.10
CA ALA A 206 -21.47 -0.12 1.31
C ALA A 206 -22.92 0.27 1.01
N GLU A 207 -23.87 -0.27 1.78
CA GLU A 207 -25.23 0.30 1.87
C GLU A 207 -25.09 1.79 2.23
N HIS A 208 -25.17 2.64 1.21
CA HIS A 208 -24.98 4.10 1.28
C HIS A 208 -23.54 4.63 1.52
N GLY A 209 -22.48 3.93 1.10
CA GLY A 209 -21.11 4.50 1.07
C GLY A 209 -20.40 4.57 2.43
N GLY A 210 -20.72 3.64 3.35
CA GLY A 210 -20.27 3.61 4.75
C GLY A 210 -19.70 2.29 5.33
N GLY A 211 -19.33 1.29 4.52
CA GLY A 211 -19.15 -0.10 4.96
C GLY A 211 -17.69 -0.46 5.25
N ASN A 212 -17.35 -0.73 6.51
CA ASN A 212 -15.98 -1.05 6.93
C ASN A 212 -15.42 -2.30 6.21
N PRO A 213 -14.32 -2.18 5.41
CA PRO A 213 -13.72 -3.30 4.70
C PRO A 213 -13.08 -4.31 5.66
N PHE A 214 -13.01 -3.99 6.96
CA PHE A 214 -12.50 -4.88 7.98
C PHE A 214 -13.27 -6.20 8.06
N LYS A 215 -14.62 -6.18 8.09
CA LYS A 215 -15.44 -7.39 8.14
C LYS A 215 -15.17 -8.33 6.94
N PRO A 216 -15.30 -7.86 5.68
CA PRO A 216 -15.00 -8.71 4.53
C PRO A 216 -13.53 -9.15 4.49
N SER A 217 -12.59 -8.35 5.04
CA SER A 217 -11.19 -8.75 5.11
C SER A 217 -10.94 -9.90 6.10
N ILE A 218 -11.52 -9.84 7.30
CA ILE A 218 -11.35 -10.92 8.28
C ILE A 218 -12.06 -12.21 7.85
N GLU A 219 -13.17 -12.09 7.11
CA GLU A 219 -13.85 -13.22 6.47
C GLU A 219 -13.00 -13.82 5.34
N GLY A 220 -12.51 -12.99 4.42
CA GLY A 220 -11.68 -13.42 3.29
C GLY A 220 -10.34 -14.03 3.71
N MET A 221 -9.74 -13.50 4.78
CA MET A 221 -8.52 -14.04 5.37
C MET A 221 -8.73 -15.26 6.27
N ASP A 222 -9.97 -15.74 6.41
CA ASP A 222 -10.32 -16.86 7.29
C ASP A 222 -9.82 -16.66 8.74
N SER A 223 -9.94 -15.42 9.22
CA SER A 223 -9.41 -15.05 10.54
C SER A 223 -10.13 -15.84 11.63
N PRO A 224 -9.42 -16.37 12.64
CA PRO A 224 -10.07 -17.08 13.74
C PRO A 224 -10.91 -16.11 14.59
N ILE A 225 -12.13 -16.52 14.98
CA ILE A 225 -12.97 -15.75 15.92
C ILE A 225 -12.39 -15.84 17.34
N TYR A 226 -11.81 -16.98 17.67
CA TYR A 226 -11.20 -17.27 18.97
C TYR A 226 -9.75 -17.72 18.81
N GLY A 227 -8.87 -17.39 19.76
CA GLY A 227 -7.46 -17.84 19.74
C GLY A 227 -7.24 -19.34 19.97
N MET A 228 -8.31 -20.15 20.00
CA MET A 228 -8.23 -21.60 20.17
C MET A 228 -7.88 -22.27 18.84
N LYS A 229 -6.96 -23.23 18.88
CA LYS A 229 -6.60 -24.05 17.72
C LYS A 229 -7.82 -24.87 17.28
N ASN A 230 -8.16 -24.83 15.98
CA ASN A 230 -9.37 -25.43 15.38
C ASN A 230 -10.71 -24.80 15.84
N GLY A 231 -10.71 -23.54 16.28
CA GLY A 231 -11.94 -22.79 16.53
C GLY A 231 -12.62 -22.32 15.25
N TYR A 232 -13.87 -21.87 15.37
CA TYR A 232 -14.60 -21.22 14.28
C TYR A 232 -13.87 -19.97 13.78
N SER A 233 -13.93 -19.74 12.48
CA SER A 233 -13.37 -18.58 11.80
C SER A 233 -14.46 -17.65 11.26
N TRP A 234 -14.06 -16.43 10.91
CA TRP A 234 -14.96 -15.44 10.34
C TRP A 234 -15.51 -15.87 8.98
N SER A 235 -14.78 -16.67 8.19
CA SER A 235 -15.33 -17.24 6.93
C SER A 235 -16.56 -18.13 7.16
N GLN A 236 -16.75 -18.63 8.39
CA GLN A 236 -17.86 -19.48 8.80
C GLN A 236 -18.95 -18.72 9.57
N SER A 237 -18.82 -17.40 9.79
CA SER A 237 -19.73 -16.67 10.68
C SER A 237 -21.17 -16.59 10.15
N ASP A 238 -21.37 -16.61 8.83
CA ASP A 238 -22.72 -16.59 8.23
C ASP A 238 -23.49 -17.91 8.45
N ILE A 239 -22.81 -19.02 8.71
CA ILE A 239 -23.44 -20.31 9.01
C ILE A 239 -24.19 -20.27 10.35
N TYR A 240 -23.78 -19.39 11.28
CA TYR A 240 -24.38 -19.27 12.61
C TYR A 240 -25.06 -17.92 12.88
N ALA A 241 -24.72 -16.83 12.17
CA ALA A 241 -25.37 -15.53 12.36
C ALA A 241 -26.86 -15.58 11.99
N GLY A 242 -27.25 -16.34 10.96
CA GLY A 242 -28.67 -16.60 10.66
C GLY A 242 -29.38 -17.45 11.71
N TYR A 243 -28.64 -18.26 12.47
CA TYR A 243 -29.18 -19.18 13.48
C TYR A 243 -29.35 -18.52 14.87
N TYR A 244 -28.62 -17.43 15.14
CA TYR A 244 -28.66 -16.71 16.42
C TYR A 244 -29.13 -15.25 16.34
N SER A 245 -29.38 -14.68 15.14
CA SER A 245 -29.90 -13.29 15.01
C SER A 245 -31.42 -13.17 15.19
N GLY A 246 -32.15 -14.28 15.08
CA GLY A 246 -33.41 -14.45 15.79
C GLY A 246 -33.10 -15.08 17.13
N LEU A 247 -33.75 -14.63 18.21
CA LEU A 247 -33.80 -15.34 19.49
C LEU A 247 -33.71 -16.84 19.21
N GLY A 248 -32.60 -17.49 19.58
CA GLY A 248 -32.37 -18.89 19.23
C GLY A 248 -33.48 -19.81 19.79
N PRO A 249 -33.24 -21.11 20.01
CA PRO A 249 -34.24 -22.00 20.62
C PRO A 249 -34.61 -21.65 22.09
N ILE A 250 -34.36 -20.41 22.52
CA ILE A 250 -34.83 -19.78 23.75
C ILE A 250 -36.34 -19.52 23.71
N ASN A 251 -36.99 -19.50 22.54
CA ASN A 251 -38.45 -19.42 22.46
C ASN A 251 -39.06 -20.52 21.56
N PRO A 252 -39.14 -21.78 22.06
CA PRO A 252 -39.85 -22.85 21.36
C PRO A 252 -41.25 -22.41 20.95
N ALA A 253 -41.76 -22.86 19.81
CA ALA A 253 -43.11 -22.54 19.32
C ALA A 253 -44.21 -22.78 20.39
N VAL A 254 -43.97 -23.70 21.33
CA VAL A 254 -44.79 -23.92 22.53
C VAL A 254 -45.03 -22.63 23.32
N HIS A 255 -44.04 -21.77 23.50
CA HIS A 255 -44.18 -20.55 24.29
C HIS A 255 -45.06 -19.51 23.59
N HIS A 256 -45.01 -19.42 22.26
CA HIS A 256 -45.90 -18.55 21.50
C HIS A 256 -47.34 -19.07 21.48
N ASN A 257 -47.53 -20.40 21.50
CA ASN A 257 -48.84 -21.03 21.57
C ASN A 257 -49.47 -20.95 22.97
N VAL A 258 -48.68 -21.01 24.04
CA VAL A 258 -49.18 -21.03 25.43
C VAL A 258 -49.31 -19.62 26.02
N TYR A 259 -48.34 -18.73 25.75
CA TYR A 259 -48.28 -17.41 26.40
C TYR A 259 -48.62 -16.24 25.46
N GLY A 260 -48.86 -16.49 24.17
CA GLY A 260 -49.17 -15.47 23.18
C GLY A 260 -47.95 -14.63 22.76
N SER A 261 -47.95 -14.11 21.54
CA SER A 261 -46.91 -13.20 21.06
C SER A 261 -47.23 -11.75 21.46
N GLY A 262 -46.83 -11.35 22.68
CA GLY A 262 -46.84 -9.96 23.12
C GLY A 262 -47.46 -9.76 24.51
N PHE A 263 -46.97 -8.77 25.26
CA PHE A 263 -47.39 -8.40 26.63
C PHE A 263 -48.86 -7.96 26.80
N SER A 264 -49.70 -8.17 25.78
CA SER A 264 -51.09 -7.68 25.70
C SER A 264 -52.13 -8.81 25.66
N ASN A 265 -51.72 -10.08 25.59
CA ASN A 265 -52.66 -11.20 25.58
C ASN A 265 -52.56 -12.01 26.88
N LEU A 266 -53.69 -12.27 27.52
CA LEU A 266 -53.79 -13.13 28.69
C LEU A 266 -53.38 -14.57 28.30
N PRO A 267 -52.63 -15.29 29.15
CA PRO A 267 -52.36 -16.72 28.96
C PRO A 267 -53.65 -17.54 28.86
N VAL A 268 -53.60 -18.67 28.16
CA VAL A 268 -54.77 -19.54 27.97
C VAL A 268 -55.29 -20.09 29.30
N GLU A 269 -54.41 -20.31 30.28
CA GLU A 269 -54.82 -20.73 31.64
C GLU A 269 -55.60 -19.65 32.41
N LEU A 270 -55.53 -18.39 31.97
CA LEU A 270 -56.24 -17.24 32.55
C LEU A 270 -57.39 -16.73 31.65
N GLY A 271 -57.78 -17.51 30.64
CA GLY A 271 -58.93 -17.21 29.76
C GLY A 271 -58.59 -16.48 28.46
N GLY A 272 -57.33 -16.47 28.03
CA GLY A 272 -56.94 -15.98 26.71
C GLY A 272 -57.41 -16.89 25.57
N GLU A 273 -57.93 -16.31 24.49
CA GLU A 273 -58.34 -17.07 23.30
C GLU A 273 -57.13 -17.46 22.43
N MET A 274 -57.04 -18.74 22.05
CA MET A 274 -56.10 -19.20 21.03
C MET A 274 -56.64 -18.84 19.63
N PRO A 275 -55.88 -18.10 18.80
CA PRO A 275 -56.26 -17.82 17.43
C PRO A 275 -56.46 -19.12 16.64
N GLY A 276 -57.69 -19.38 16.18
CA GLY A 276 -58.02 -20.56 15.37
C GLY A 276 -58.81 -21.67 16.07
N GLN A 277 -59.09 -21.58 17.38
CA GLN A 277 -60.11 -22.42 18.02
C GLN A 277 -61.41 -21.63 18.20
N GLN A 278 -62.29 -21.76 17.21
CA GLN A 278 -63.67 -21.28 17.30
C GLN A 278 -64.40 -22.10 18.38
N SER A 279 -64.77 -21.46 19.49
CA SER A 279 -65.51 -22.07 20.60
C SER A 279 -66.86 -22.61 20.09
N ARG A 280 -66.99 -23.94 20.05
CA ARG A 280 -68.27 -24.63 19.88
C ARG A 280 -68.77 -25.03 21.26
N PHE A 281 -69.49 -24.14 21.93
CA PHE A 281 -70.43 -24.54 22.98
C PHE A 281 -71.75 -23.80 22.83
N SER A 282 -72.76 -24.59 22.45
CA SER A 282 -74.18 -24.24 22.42
C SER A 282 -74.74 -24.10 23.83
N GLY A 283 -75.52 -23.06 24.11
CA GLY A 283 -76.16 -22.93 25.42
C GLY A 283 -77.16 -21.77 25.57
N ALA A 284 -78.39 -22.01 25.06
CA ALA A 284 -79.67 -21.40 25.49
C ALA A 284 -80.09 -20.03 24.89
N PRO A 285 -81.40 -19.67 24.93
CA PRO A 285 -82.37 -20.04 23.90
C PRO A 285 -83.10 -18.82 23.30
N ASN A 286 -83.83 -19.05 22.19
CA ASN A 286 -84.66 -18.09 21.48
C ASN A 286 -85.59 -17.27 22.40
N GLN A 287 -85.52 -15.94 22.25
CA GLN A 287 -86.68 -15.06 22.04
C GLN A 287 -86.37 -14.07 20.94
#